data_AF-K1TAU2-F1
#
_entry.id   AF-K1TAU2-F1
#
_cell.length_a   1.000
_cell.length_b   1.000
_cell.length_c   1.000
_cell.angle_alpha   90.00
_cell.angle_beta   90.00
_cell.angle_gamma   90.00
#
_symmetry.space_group_name_H-M   'P 1'
#
loop_
_entity.id
_entity.type
_entity.pdbx_description
1 polymer ?
#
loop_
_entity_poly.entity_id
_entity_poly.type
_entity_poly.pdbx_seq_one_letter_code
_entity_poly.pdbx_strand_id
1 'polypeptide(L)'
;MGSIWHDISEERIFPTDFISVIEISKGSKKKYELDKETGYIILDRILYTSTHYPMNYGFIPRTLGDDGDPLDVLVMCSEPLEPFDSCKMLSDRRYEDDRRRSGR
;
A
#
# COMPACT_ATOMS: atom_id res chain seq x y z
N MET A 1 11.59 16.92 -8.15
CA MET A 1 11.21 15.49 -8.13
C MET A 1 9.99 15.37 -7.25
N GLY A 2 8.98 14.61 -7.67
CA GLY A 2 7.80 14.38 -6.86
C GLY A 2 7.70 12.92 -6.43
N SER A 3 7.24 12.69 -5.19
CA SER A 3 7.02 11.36 -4.63
C SER A 3 5.53 11.10 -4.51
N ILE A 4 5.07 9.96 -5.03
CA ILE A 4 3.65 9.58 -4.96
C ILE A 4 3.16 9.48 -3.50
N TRP A 5 4.06 9.19 -2.55
CA TRP A 5 3.74 9.16 -1.12
C TRP A 5 3.37 10.54 -0.56
N HIS A 6 4.03 11.60 -1.02
CA HIS A 6 3.88 12.95 -0.45
C HIS A 6 3.02 13.89 -1.31
N ASP A 7 3.01 13.75 -2.63
CA ASP A 7 2.49 14.78 -3.54
C ASP A 7 1.05 14.55 -4.02
N ILE A 8 0.46 13.40 -3.74
CA ILE A 8 -0.94 13.12 -4.07
C ILE A 8 -1.89 14.01 -3.24
N SER A 9 -2.90 14.65 -3.84
CA SER A 9 -3.84 15.53 -3.10
C SER A 9 -4.47 14.88 -1.84
N GLU A 10 -4.63 15.65 -0.74
CA GLU A 10 -5.25 15.20 0.53
C GLU A 10 -6.70 14.78 0.31
N GLU A 11 -7.37 15.43 -0.64
CA GLU A 11 -8.75 15.16 -1.03
C GLU A 11 -8.95 13.75 -1.60
N ARG A 12 -7.88 12.99 -1.82
CA ARG A 12 -7.92 11.60 -2.28
C ARG A 12 -7.69 10.57 -1.18
N ILE A 13 -7.43 11.01 0.06
CA ILE A 13 -7.09 10.15 1.18
C ILE A 13 -8.00 10.45 2.37
N PHE A 14 -9.03 9.63 2.54
CA PHE A 14 -9.91 9.63 3.71
C PHE A 14 -9.97 8.23 4.32
N PRO A 15 -10.26 8.09 5.63
CA PRO A 15 -10.33 6.79 6.29
C PRO A 15 -11.30 5.77 5.65
N THR A 16 -12.30 6.24 4.89
CA THR A 16 -13.29 5.38 4.20
C THR A 16 -13.18 5.40 2.68
N ASP A 17 -12.40 6.32 2.13
CA ASP A 17 -12.19 6.48 0.68
C ASP A 17 -10.76 6.96 0.45
N PHE A 18 -9.89 6.05 0.03
CA PHE A 18 -8.46 6.35 -0.16
C PHE A 18 -7.92 5.71 -1.42
N ILE A 19 -6.82 6.26 -1.93
CA ILE A 19 -6.03 5.63 -2.98
C ILE A 19 -4.98 4.72 -2.34
N SER A 20 -4.86 3.51 -2.87
CA SER A 20 -3.72 2.62 -2.62
C SER A 20 -2.81 2.60 -3.84
N VAL A 21 -1.50 2.61 -3.63
CA VAL A 21 -0.50 2.40 -4.66
C VAL A 21 0.02 0.98 -4.54
N ILE A 22 -0.09 0.20 -5.61
CA ILE A 22 0.30 -1.21 -5.62
C ILE A 22 1.82 -1.34 -5.75
N GLU A 23 2.41 -2.18 -4.91
CA GLU A 23 3.83 -2.55 -5.00
C GLU A 23 3.96 -3.97 -5.54
N ILE A 24 3.13 -4.90 -5.06
CA ILE A 24 3.28 -6.32 -5.36
C ILE A 24 1.98 -6.89 -5.89
N SER A 25 2.01 -7.40 -7.11
CA SER A 25 0.88 -8.10 -7.71
C SER A 25 0.55 -9.39 -6.98
N LYS A 26 -0.73 -9.73 -6.93
CA LYS A 26 -1.23 -11.03 -6.50
C LYS A 26 -0.53 -12.15 -7.26
N GLY A 27 -0.04 -13.15 -6.53
CA GLY A 27 0.71 -14.29 -7.06
C GLY A 27 2.17 -14.00 -7.37
N SER A 28 2.65 -12.77 -7.20
CA SER A 28 4.05 -12.42 -7.46
C SER A 28 4.99 -12.90 -6.35
N LYS A 29 6.24 -13.19 -6.75
CA LYS A 29 7.40 -13.36 -5.85
C LYS A 29 8.32 -12.15 -5.84
N LYS A 30 8.08 -11.18 -6.72
CA LYS A 30 8.87 -9.96 -6.82
C LYS A 30 8.38 -9.00 -5.74
N LYS A 31 9.17 -8.84 -4.67
CA LYS A 31 8.90 -7.83 -3.66
C LYS A 31 9.44 -6.51 -4.18
N TYR A 32 8.57 -5.74 -4.81
CA TYR A 32 8.86 -4.32 -5.03
C TYR A 32 8.54 -3.52 -3.76
N GLU A 33 9.14 -2.35 -3.65
CA GLU A 33 8.88 -1.38 -2.59
C GLU A 33 9.06 0.05 -3.09
N LEU A 34 8.40 0.99 -2.42
CA LEU A 34 8.66 2.40 -2.59
C LEU A 34 10.04 2.78 -2.02
N ASP A 35 10.92 3.28 -2.89
CA ASP A 35 12.08 4.03 -2.44
C ASP A 35 11.66 5.42 -1.95
N LYS A 36 11.76 5.64 -0.64
CA LYS A 36 11.33 6.88 0.03
C LYS A 36 12.13 8.10 -0.41
N GLU A 37 13.38 7.92 -0.83
CA GLU A 37 14.23 9.04 -1.26
C GLU A 37 13.87 9.53 -2.66
N THR A 38 13.66 8.62 -3.62
CA THR A 38 13.40 8.99 -5.02
C THR A 38 11.93 9.01 -5.40
N GLY A 39 11.07 8.32 -4.65
CA GLY A 39 9.66 8.11 -4.98
C GLY A 39 9.41 7.04 -6.04
N TYR A 40 10.44 6.27 -6.43
CA TYR A 40 10.31 5.18 -7.41
C TYR A 40 9.92 3.86 -6.76
N ILE A 41 9.30 2.98 -7.54
CA ILE A 41 9.09 1.58 -7.17
C ILE A 41 10.33 0.79 -7.60
N ILE A 42 11.03 0.20 -6.64
CA ILE A 42 12.26 -0.56 -6.85
C ILE A 42 12.04 -2.03 -6.49
N LEU A 43 12.75 -2.93 -7.17
CA LEU A 43 12.76 -4.34 -6.78
C LEU A 43 13.73 -4.53 -5.60
N ASP A 44 13.20 -4.72 -4.41
CA ASP A 44 13.99 -5.05 -3.21
C ASP A 44 14.59 -6.45 -3.32
N ARG A 45 13.73 -7.46 -3.55
CA ARG A 45 14.18 -8.85 -3.69
C ARG A 45 13.19 -9.77 -4.40
N ILE A 46 13.69 -10.94 -4.79
CA ILE A 46 12.86 -12.08 -5.19
C ILE A 46 12.69 -13.00 -3.97
N LEU A 47 11.45 -13.38 -3.64
CA LEU A 47 11.19 -14.33 -2.57
C LEU A 47 11.81 -15.69 -2.87
N TYR A 48 12.70 -16.16 -1.98
CA TYR A 48 13.39 -17.45 -2.11
C TYR A 48 12.50 -18.66 -1.80
N THR A 49 11.40 -18.45 -1.09
CA THR A 49 10.47 -19.54 -0.73
C THR A 49 9.49 -19.83 -1.87
N SER A 50 8.80 -20.97 -1.79
CA SER A 50 7.68 -21.29 -2.69
C SER A 50 6.41 -20.47 -2.40
N THR A 51 6.52 -19.46 -1.55
CA THR A 51 5.42 -18.56 -1.16
C THR A 51 5.26 -17.45 -2.20
N HIS A 52 4.02 -17.04 -2.42
CA HIS A 52 3.63 -15.93 -3.29
C HIS A 52 2.68 -15.03 -2.50
N TYR A 53 2.59 -13.76 -2.87
CA TYR A 53 1.62 -12.86 -2.25
C TYR A 53 0.20 -13.28 -2.61
N PRO A 54 -0.70 -13.58 -1.65
CA PRO A 54 -2.03 -14.12 -1.95
C PRO A 54 -3.00 -13.08 -2.52
N MET A 55 -2.68 -11.80 -2.36
CA MET A 55 -3.47 -10.63 -2.77
C MET A 55 -2.51 -9.56 -3.29
N ASN A 56 -3.05 -8.54 -3.96
CA ASN A 56 -2.24 -7.38 -4.32
C ASN A 56 -1.87 -6.64 -3.02
N TYR A 57 -0.63 -6.21 -2.92
CA TYR A 57 -0.09 -5.52 -1.76
C TYR A 57 0.40 -4.14 -2.18
N GLY A 58 0.18 -3.16 -1.32
CA GLY A 58 0.62 -1.80 -1.56
C GLY A 58 0.56 -0.97 -0.29
N PHE A 59 0.65 0.33 -0.45
CA PHE A 59 0.61 1.28 0.65
C PHE A 59 -0.42 2.38 0.41
N ILE A 60 -0.75 3.12 1.47
CA ILE A 60 -1.62 4.28 1.43
C ILE A 60 -0.75 5.55 1.48
N PRO A 61 -0.71 6.37 0.42
CA PRO A 61 0.01 7.63 0.45
C PRO A 61 -0.48 8.58 1.55
N ARG A 62 0.36 9.56 1.94
CA ARG A 62 0.08 10.53 3.01
C ARG A 62 -0.28 9.92 4.37
N THR A 63 0.13 8.69 4.61
CA THR A 63 0.10 8.06 5.93
C THR A 63 1.52 7.84 6.43
N LEU A 64 1.66 7.72 7.75
CA LEU A 64 2.92 7.44 8.42
C LEU A 64 2.65 6.49 9.58
N GLY A 65 3.19 5.29 9.48
CA GLY A 65 3.22 4.28 10.52
C GLY A 65 4.29 4.58 11.58
N ASP A 66 4.26 3.82 12.66
CA ASP A 66 5.20 3.98 13.79
C ASP A 66 6.63 3.57 13.44
N ASP A 67 6.79 2.75 12.40
CA ASP A 67 8.06 2.32 11.81
C ASP A 67 8.65 3.36 10.84
N GLY A 68 7.90 4.43 10.56
CA GLY A 68 8.32 5.49 9.63
C GLY A 68 8.04 5.17 8.16
N ASP A 69 7.24 4.13 7.88
CA ASP A 69 6.78 3.76 6.53
C ASP A 69 5.30 4.16 6.33
N PRO A 70 4.82 4.31 5.08
CA PRO A 70 3.39 4.44 4.85
C PRO A 70 2.64 3.20 5.32
N LEU A 71 1.36 3.37 5.69
CA LEU A 71 0.52 2.25 6.10
C LEU A 71 0.29 1.29 4.93
N ASP A 72 0.54 0.00 5.20
CA ASP A 72 0.33 -1.08 4.24
C ASP A 72 -1.15 -1.44 4.07
N VAL A 73 -1.48 -1.96 2.89
CA VAL A 73 -2.82 -2.45 2.57
C VAL A 73 -2.77 -3.68 1.66
N LEU A 74 -3.66 -4.64 1.94
CA LEU A 74 -3.95 -5.75 1.04
C LEU A 74 -5.21 -5.41 0.22
N VAL A 75 -5.07 -5.44 -1.10
CA VAL A 75 -6.14 -5.15 -2.04
C VAL A 75 -6.73 -6.45 -2.56
N MET A 76 -7.98 -6.71 -2.14
CA MET A 76 -8.76 -7.87 -2.57
C MET A 76 -9.53 -7.53 -3.85
N CYS A 77 -9.10 -8.09 -4.97
CA CYS A 77 -9.85 -8.07 -6.22
C CYS A 77 -9.63 -9.36 -7.02
N SER A 78 -10.43 -9.54 -8.08
CA SER A 78 -10.36 -10.73 -8.94
C SER A 78 -9.04 -10.78 -9.73
N GLU A 79 -8.59 -9.62 -10.20
CA GLU A 79 -7.43 -9.49 -11.08
C GLU A 79 -6.14 -9.15 -10.32
N PRO A 80 -4.98 -9.63 -10.79
CA PRO A 80 -3.70 -9.07 -10.38
C PRO A 80 -3.57 -7.63 -10.89
N LEU A 81 -2.97 -6.77 -10.08
CA LEU A 81 -2.66 -5.39 -10.41
C LEU A 81 -1.16 -5.24 -10.62
N GLU A 82 -0.73 -4.35 -11.50
CA GLU A 82 0.69 -4.13 -11.77
C GLU A 82 1.31 -3.21 -10.71
N PRO A 83 2.62 -3.34 -10.42
CA PRO A 83 3.31 -2.37 -9.59
C PRO A 83 3.15 -0.96 -10.16
N PHE A 84 2.93 0.02 -9.27
CA PHE A 84 2.62 1.42 -9.56
C PHE A 84 1.17 1.72 -9.98
N ASP A 85 0.31 0.71 -10.14
CA ASP A 85 -1.12 0.96 -10.32
C ASP A 85 -1.69 1.68 -9.09
N SER A 86 -2.55 2.67 -9.34
CA SER A 86 -3.28 3.39 -8.30
C SER A 86 -4.72 2.90 -8.27
N CYS A 87 -5.15 2.35 -7.15
CA CYS A 87 -6.49 1.81 -6.96
C CYS A 87 -7.29 2.64 -5.96
N LYS A 88 -8.49 3.04 -6.37
CA LYS A 88 -9.44 3.69 -5.47
C LYS A 88 -10.12 2.64 -4.59
N MET A 89 -9.91 2.77 -3.29
CA MET A 89 -10.44 1.87 -2.27
C MET A 89 -11.68 2.50 -1.66
N LEU A 90 -12.82 1.90 -1.94
CA LEU A 90 -14.09 2.25 -1.31
C LEU A 90 -14.33 1.28 -0.17
N SER A 91 -14.25 1.74 1.08
CA SER A 91 -14.54 0.90 2.22
C SER A 91 -16.00 1.08 2.65
N ASP A 92 -16.79 0.00 2.58
CA ASP A 92 -18.14 -0.06 3.19
C ASP A 92 -18.07 -0.26 4.71
N ARG A 93 -16.88 -0.55 5.23
CA ARG A 93 -16.57 -0.67 6.65
C ARG A 93 -15.50 0.35 7.02
N ARG A 94 -15.72 1.07 8.12
CA ARG A 94 -14.74 2.01 8.68
C ARG A 94 -13.38 1.31 8.82
N TYR A 95 -12.32 1.98 8.39
CA TYR A 95 -10.98 1.71 8.89
C TYR A 95 -11.02 1.85 10.41
N GLU A 96 -11.01 0.73 11.13
CA GLU A 96 -10.75 0.71 12.56
C GLU A 96 -9.25 0.59 12.74
N ASP A 97 -8.60 1.71 13.05
CA ASP A 97 -7.27 1.70 13.64
C ASP A 97 -7.38 0.94 14.98
N ASP A 98 -6.88 -0.31 14.98
CA ASP A 98 -7.00 -1.24 16.10
C ASP A 98 -6.31 -0.73 17.39
N ARG A 99 -5.59 0.40 17.31
CA ARG A 99 -4.92 1.03 18.45
C ARG A 99 -5.77 1.99 19.28
N ARG A 100 -7.01 2.33 18.88
CA ARG A 100 -7.92 3.09 19.78
C ARG A 100 -8.52 2.25 20.92
N ARG A 101 -8.19 0.96 21.05
CA ARG A 101 -8.70 0.07 22.11
C ARG A 101 -7.74 -0.23 23.26
N SER A 102 -6.47 0.17 23.23
CA SER A 102 -5.53 -0.10 24.34
C SER A 102 -5.35 1.08 25.32
N GLY A 103 -6.35 1.95 25.41
CA GLY A 103 -6.43 3.02 26.40
C GLY A 103 -7.45 2.70 27.51
N ARG A 104 -7.26 1.59 28.22
CA ARG A 104 -7.83 1.32 29.56
C ARG A 104 -6.89 0.43 30.35
#